data_AF-A0A1B0D5P2-F1
#
_entry.id   AF-A0A1B0D5P2-F1
#
_cell.length_a   1.000
_cell.length_b   1.000
_cell.length_c   1.000
_cell.angle_alpha   90.00
_cell.angle_beta   90.00
_cell.angle_gamma   90.00
#
_symmetry.space_group_name_H-M   'P 1'
#
loop_
_entity.id
_entity.type
_entity.pdbx_description
1 polymer ?
#
loop_
_entity_poly.entity_id
_entity_poly.type
_entity_poly.pdbx_seq_one_letter_code
_entity_poly.pdbx_strand_id
1 'polypeptide(L)'
;MKCECSRQESSLGRVLETDMRVPFVRCNEMGSFDQLQCIKDQCLCVDIHSGFPTSDVVNITSQGLQTLPCFNESGYNNDSYHRECEEKKSILVQTLYNRARIGLYAANDTETYEFCQPDGYYARIQQNDTHKFCSDKFGNQIANYAAILGSPEADTMTCNCARVELLLKEREAYEIPVCCSNGNYPKVSCRRGLCFCTDENGNQTSMEVPHEEIKTLDCYSGKNFC
;
A
#
# COMPACT_ATOMS: atom_id res chain seq x y z
N MET A 1 -4.48 12.40 -12.72
CA MET A 1 -3.95 12.20 -11.36
C MET A 1 -2.48 12.59 -11.36
N LYS A 2 -2.01 13.21 -10.28
CA LYS A 2 -0.65 13.73 -10.15
C LYS A 2 -0.03 13.08 -8.90
N CYS A 3 0.85 12.11 -9.12
CA CYS A 3 1.39 11.22 -8.09
C CYS A 3 2.86 11.54 -7.76
N GLU A 4 3.23 12.82 -7.73
CA GLU A 4 4.60 13.29 -7.57
C GLU A 4 5.24 12.78 -6.27
N CYS A 5 4.52 12.84 -5.15
CA CYS A 5 5.01 12.35 -3.86
C CYS A 5 5.34 10.85 -3.92
N SER A 6 4.40 10.01 -4.37
CA SER A 6 4.64 8.57 -4.48
C SER A 6 5.75 8.22 -5.47
N ARG A 7 5.89 8.98 -6.55
CA ARG A 7 6.98 8.78 -7.52
C ARG A 7 8.34 9.15 -6.94
N GLN A 8 8.43 10.25 -6.19
CA GLN A 8 9.66 10.65 -5.53
C GLN A 8 10.04 9.64 -4.43
N GLU A 9 9.08 9.22 -3.62
CA GLU A 9 9.27 8.20 -2.59
C GLU A 9 9.76 6.87 -3.21
N SER A 10 9.10 6.40 -4.27
CA SER A 10 9.53 5.20 -5.00
C SER A 10 10.94 5.34 -5.58
N SER A 11 11.32 6.54 -6.04
CA SER A 11 12.66 6.80 -6.56
C SER A 11 13.71 6.78 -5.46
N LEU A 12 13.39 7.33 -4.28
CA LEU A 12 14.27 7.33 -3.11
C LEU A 12 14.53 5.92 -2.58
N GLY A 13 13.48 5.09 -2.49
CA GLY A 13 13.62 3.69 -2.06
C GLY A 13 14.59 2.88 -2.94
N ARG A 14 14.60 3.14 -4.25
CA ARG A 14 15.55 2.50 -5.18
C ARG A 14 17.01 2.92 -4.95
N VAL A 15 17.24 4.14 -4.48
CA VAL A 15 18.58 4.67 -4.22
C VAL A 15 19.14 4.19 -2.88
N LEU A 16 18.27 4.11 -1.86
CA LEU A 16 18.70 3.74 -0.52
C LEU A 16 18.87 2.22 -0.33
N GLU A 17 18.48 1.39 -1.31
CA GLU A 17 18.54 -0.08 -1.28
C GLU A 17 18.04 -0.68 0.04
N THR A 18 17.05 -0.03 0.66
CA THR A 18 16.49 -0.44 1.94
C THR A 18 14.98 -0.55 1.83
N ASP A 19 14.43 -1.63 2.37
CA ASP A 19 12.98 -1.81 2.51
C ASP A 19 12.39 -0.89 3.60
N MET A 20 13.23 -0.29 4.45
CA MET A 20 12.78 0.68 5.45
C MET A 20 12.70 2.09 4.87
N ARG A 21 11.50 2.49 4.46
CA ARG A 21 11.22 3.91 4.14
C ARG A 21 11.34 4.75 5.40
N VAL A 22 12.36 5.61 5.47
CA VAL A 22 12.50 6.56 6.58
C VAL A 22 11.45 7.67 6.39
N PRO A 23 10.51 7.84 7.34
CA PRO A 23 9.33 8.65 7.09
C PRO A 23 9.64 10.13 7.32
N PHE A 24 9.90 10.86 6.24
CA PHE A 24 9.99 12.32 6.28
C PHE A 24 8.87 13.01 5.50
N VAL A 25 8.18 12.28 4.62
CA VAL A 25 7.17 12.84 3.71
C VAL A 25 5.99 11.88 3.63
N ARG A 26 4.80 12.37 3.98
CA ARG A 26 3.54 11.66 3.79
C ARG A 26 2.91 12.05 2.45
N CYS A 27 2.43 11.07 1.70
CA CYS A 27 1.58 11.31 0.52
C CYS A 27 0.10 11.26 0.90
N ASN A 28 -0.79 11.76 0.06
CA ASN A 28 -2.22 11.45 0.19
C ASN A 28 -2.58 10.18 -0.61
N GLU A 29 -3.83 9.72 -0.50
CA GLU A 29 -4.33 8.52 -1.22
C GLU A 29 -4.20 8.64 -2.76
N MET A 30 -4.08 9.87 -3.29
CA MET A 30 -3.88 10.13 -4.73
C MET A 30 -2.40 10.14 -5.15
N GLY A 31 -1.48 10.00 -4.18
CA GLY A 31 -0.04 10.03 -4.37
C GLY A 31 0.57 11.42 -4.54
N SER A 32 -0.20 12.50 -4.32
CA SER A 32 0.34 13.85 -4.15
C SER A 32 0.88 14.03 -2.74
N PHE A 33 1.58 15.13 -2.44
CA PHE A 33 2.00 15.43 -1.08
C PHE A 33 0.78 15.66 -0.19
N ASP A 34 0.77 15.07 1.01
CA ASP A 34 -0.15 15.51 2.06
C ASP A 34 0.18 16.98 2.38
N GLN A 35 -0.81 17.87 2.38
CA GLN A 35 -0.55 19.30 2.59
C GLN A 35 -0.01 19.57 3.98
N LEU A 36 -0.39 18.77 4.96
CA LEU A 36 0.15 18.83 6.29
C LEU A 36 1.33 17.86 6.37
N GLN A 37 2.49 18.34 6.78
CA GLN A 37 3.69 17.51 6.99
C GLN A 37 4.21 17.74 8.40
N CYS A 38 4.40 16.65 9.15
CA CYS A 38 4.93 16.73 10.51
C CYS A 38 6.10 15.76 10.75
N ILE A 39 7.05 16.24 11.53
CA ILE A 39 8.13 15.45 12.14
C ILE A 39 8.03 15.65 13.65
N LYS A 40 7.58 14.62 14.37
CA LYS A 40 7.23 14.73 15.79
C LYS A 40 6.18 15.84 15.97
N ASP A 41 6.45 16.80 16.84
CA ASP A 41 5.53 17.90 17.15
C ASP A 41 5.71 19.11 16.23
N GLN A 42 6.61 19.04 15.25
CA GLN A 42 6.86 20.14 14.32
C GLN A 42 6.13 19.88 13.01
N CYS A 43 5.17 20.74 12.69
CA CYS A 43 4.32 20.62 11.51
C CYS A 43 4.40 21.87 10.63
N LEU A 44 4.25 21.69 9.32
CA LEU A 44 4.12 22.78 8.36
C LEU A 44 3.15 22.41 7.24
N CYS A 45 2.71 23.42 6.49
CA CYS A 45 2.00 23.23 5.24
C CYS A 45 2.98 23.12 4.07
N VAL A 46 2.67 22.26 3.10
CA VAL A 46 3.41 22.12 1.85
C VAL A 46 2.47 22.20 0.63
N ASP A 47 3.04 22.56 -0.50
CA ASP A 47 2.36 22.48 -1.80
C ASP A 47 2.17 21.02 -2.22
N ILE A 48 0.96 20.70 -2.71
CA ILE A 48 0.56 19.32 -3.05
C ILE A 48 1.38 18.68 -4.17
N HIS A 49 2.03 19.48 -5.02
CA HIS A 49 2.73 18.98 -6.21
C HIS A 49 4.24 18.94 -6.02
N SER A 50 4.80 19.95 -5.35
CA SER A 50 6.23 20.12 -5.20
C SER A 50 6.76 19.68 -3.84
N GLY A 51 5.90 19.63 -2.81
CA GLY A 51 6.33 19.41 -1.43
C GLY A 51 7.06 20.61 -0.81
N PHE A 52 7.11 21.76 -1.50
CA PHE A 52 7.74 22.95 -0.95
C PHE A 52 6.89 23.55 0.19
N PRO A 53 7.53 24.07 1.26
CA PRO A 53 6.83 24.74 2.34
C PRO A 53 5.98 25.92 1.86
N THR A 54 4.76 26.00 2.34
CA THR A 54 3.81 27.11 2.12
C THR A 54 3.44 27.84 3.40
N SER A 55 3.91 27.35 4.55
CA SER A 55 3.81 28.02 5.86
C SER A 55 5.11 27.89 6.65
N ASP A 56 5.19 28.65 7.74
CA ASP A 56 6.19 28.42 8.78
C ASP A 56 5.94 27.11 9.53
N VAL A 57 6.99 26.64 10.21
CA VAL A 57 6.93 25.47 11.09
C VAL A 57 6.30 25.85 12.42
N VAL A 58 5.28 25.09 12.82
CA VAL A 58 4.54 25.24 14.07
C VAL A 58 4.83 24.06 14.99
N ASN A 59 4.97 24.32 16.29
CA ASN A 59 4.97 23.28 17.31
C ASN A 59 3.53 23.01 17.79
N ILE A 60 2.98 21.86 17.41
CA ILE A 60 1.57 21.53 17.64
C ILE A 60 1.21 21.28 19.10
N THR A 61 2.15 20.83 19.92
CA THR A 61 1.97 20.65 21.37
C THR A 61 1.71 21.98 22.08
N SER A 62 2.29 23.07 21.55
CA SER A 62 2.15 24.41 22.13
C SER A 62 1.08 25.28 21.47
N GLN A 63 0.85 25.12 20.16
CA GLN A 63 0.02 26.03 19.35
C GLN A 63 -1.22 25.35 18.76
N GLY A 64 -1.24 24.02 18.66
CA GLY A 64 -2.29 23.27 18.01
C GLY A 64 -2.21 23.30 16.48
N LEU A 65 -2.68 22.22 15.85
CA LEU A 65 -2.71 22.06 14.38
C LEU A 65 -3.60 23.10 13.67
N GLN A 66 -4.61 23.61 14.37
CA GLN A 66 -5.59 24.60 13.94
C GLN A 66 -4.94 25.91 13.41
N THR A 67 -3.70 26.18 13.79
CA THR A 67 -2.95 27.38 13.38
C THR A 67 -2.40 27.30 11.96
N LEU A 68 -2.31 26.10 11.39
CA LEU A 68 -1.79 25.88 10.04
C LEU A 68 -2.89 26.10 8.99
N PRO A 69 -2.67 26.92 7.95
CA PRO A 69 -3.70 27.25 6.95
C PRO A 69 -4.25 26.05 6.16
N CYS A 70 -3.47 24.98 6.05
CA CYS A 70 -3.84 23.75 5.35
C CYS A 70 -4.55 22.73 6.26
N PHE A 71 -4.64 22.99 7.57
CA PHE A 71 -5.30 22.07 8.48
C PHE A 71 -6.83 22.10 8.28
N ASN A 72 -7.44 20.91 8.23
CA ASN A 72 -8.88 20.75 8.14
C ASN A 72 -9.34 19.56 8.99
N GLU A 73 -10.24 19.79 9.96
CA GLU A 73 -10.77 18.77 10.88
C GLU A 73 -11.44 17.58 10.19
N SER A 74 -11.91 17.74 8.95
CA SER A 74 -12.55 16.65 8.20
C SER A 74 -11.56 15.66 7.56
N GLY A 75 -10.26 15.96 7.58
CA GLY A 75 -9.20 15.12 7.00
C GLY A 75 -8.20 14.52 7.99
N TYR A 76 -8.19 14.96 9.25
CA TYR A 76 -7.19 14.58 10.26
C TYR A 76 -7.87 14.30 11.61
N ASN A 77 -7.39 13.30 12.36
CA ASN A 77 -7.83 13.12 13.75
C ASN A 77 -7.32 14.30 14.58
N ASN A 78 -8.19 14.88 15.41
CA ASN A 78 -7.87 16.08 16.20
C ASN A 78 -6.68 15.92 17.16
N ASP A 79 -6.33 14.68 17.53
CA ASP A 79 -5.37 14.41 18.61
C ASP A 79 -4.00 13.87 18.12
N SER A 80 -3.86 13.43 16.86
CA SER A 80 -2.57 13.01 16.31
C SER A 80 -2.47 13.15 14.79
N TYR A 81 -1.32 13.66 14.33
CA TYR A 81 -1.00 13.69 12.89
C TYR A 81 -0.71 12.30 12.36
N HIS A 82 0.03 11.47 13.12
CA HIS A 82 0.43 10.13 12.71
C HIS A 82 -0.74 9.14 12.72
N ARG A 83 -0.83 8.34 11.66
CA ARG A 83 -1.79 7.24 11.56
C ARG A 83 -1.25 6.02 12.29
N GLU A 84 -2.14 5.10 12.65
CA GLU A 84 -1.79 3.90 13.42
C GLU A 84 -0.63 3.09 12.79
N CYS A 85 -0.60 2.95 11.46
CA CYS A 85 0.49 2.25 10.79
C CYS A 85 1.84 2.96 10.98
N GLU A 86 1.86 4.29 10.82
CA GLU A 86 3.07 5.10 10.99
C GLU A 86 3.59 5.08 12.43
N GLU A 87 2.68 5.08 13.42
CA GLU A 87 3.06 4.93 14.82
C GLU A 87 3.73 3.58 15.09
N LYS A 88 3.14 2.48 14.59
CA LYS A 88 3.74 1.14 14.68
C LYS A 88 5.11 1.09 13.99
N LYS A 89 5.24 1.72 12.83
CA LYS A 89 6.51 1.81 12.09
C LYS A 89 7.57 2.61 12.85
N SER A 90 7.19 3.73 13.47
CA SER A 90 8.09 4.53 14.30
C SER A 90 8.63 3.72 15.49
N ILE A 91 7.77 2.96 16.17
CA ILE A 91 8.17 2.07 17.28
C ILE A 91 9.13 0.98 16.79
N LEU A 92 8.87 0.37 15.64
CA LEU A 92 9.74 -0.63 15.05
C LEU A 92 11.12 -0.05 14.75
N VAL A 93 11.18 1.07 14.02
CA VAL A 93 12.45 1.74 13.67
C VAL A 93 13.23 2.12 14.93
N GLN A 94 12.55 2.65 15.95
CA GLN A 94 13.20 3.01 17.22
C GLN A 94 13.76 1.79 17.95
N THR A 95 13.03 0.67 17.93
CA THR A 95 13.48 -0.62 18.49
C THR A 95 14.73 -1.12 17.77
N LEU A 96 14.72 -1.13 16.43
CA LEU A 96 15.86 -1.55 15.61
C LEU A 96 17.08 -0.67 15.83
N TYR A 97 16.90 0.65 15.86
CA TYR A 97 17.97 1.60 16.17
C TYR A 97 18.60 1.33 17.54
N ASN A 98 17.78 1.08 18.56
CA ASN A 98 18.27 0.79 19.91
C ASN A 98 19.04 -0.54 19.97
N ARG A 99 18.57 -1.59 19.29
CA ARG A 99 19.27 -2.88 19.18
C ARG A 99 20.60 -2.74 18.46
N ALA A 100 20.63 -1.99 17.35
CA ALA A 100 21.86 -1.69 16.60
C ALA A 100 22.89 -0.97 17.47
N ARG A 101 22.46 0.02 18.26
CA ARG A 101 23.33 0.78 19.15
C ARG A 101 24.03 -0.09 20.23
N ILE A 102 23.40 -1.18 20.66
CA ILE A 102 23.93 -2.08 21.71
C ILE A 102 24.54 -3.37 21.14
N GLY A 103 24.68 -3.49 19.81
CA GLY A 103 25.28 -4.65 19.15
C GLY A 103 24.40 -5.91 19.14
N LEU A 104 23.10 -5.78 19.39
CA LEU A 104 22.12 -6.88 19.34
C LEU A 104 21.29 -6.87 18.05
N TYR A 105 21.86 -6.35 16.97
CA TYR A 105 21.21 -6.31 15.66
C TYR A 105 21.59 -7.55 14.86
N ALA A 106 20.62 -8.43 14.62
CA ALA A 106 20.84 -9.64 13.85
C ALA A 106 20.66 -9.37 12.35
N ALA A 107 21.33 -10.16 11.50
CA ALA A 107 21.23 -10.00 10.04
C ALA A 107 19.82 -10.25 9.48
N ASN A 108 18.93 -10.89 10.23
CA ASN A 108 17.52 -11.05 9.87
C ASN A 108 16.63 -9.88 10.35
N ASP A 109 17.14 -8.99 11.22
CA ASP A 109 16.45 -7.75 11.61
C ASP A 109 16.43 -6.71 10.47
N THR A 110 17.10 -6.96 9.33
CA THR A 110 16.99 -6.17 8.10
C THR A 110 15.84 -6.61 7.19
N GLU A 111 15.30 -7.82 7.37
CA GLU A 111 14.17 -8.35 6.57
C GLU A 111 12.81 -7.81 7.08
N THR A 112 12.75 -6.51 7.37
CA THR A 112 11.48 -5.87 7.71
C THR A 112 10.71 -5.58 6.44
N TYR A 113 9.60 -6.28 6.24
CA TYR A 113 8.70 -6.00 5.12
C TYR A 113 8.02 -4.63 5.30
N GLU A 114 7.80 -3.92 4.18
CA GLU A 114 7.06 -2.66 4.20
C GLU A 114 5.57 -2.92 4.43
N PHE A 115 5.08 -2.57 5.61
CA PHE A 115 3.68 -2.78 6.01
C PHE A 115 2.84 -1.51 5.98
N CYS A 116 3.42 -0.34 5.65
CA CYS A 116 2.69 0.91 5.45
C CYS A 116 2.82 1.43 4.01
N GLN A 117 1.77 2.06 3.52
CA GLN A 117 1.81 2.84 2.28
C GLN A 117 2.36 4.26 2.55
N PRO A 118 2.84 4.99 1.52
CA PRO A 118 3.30 6.38 1.66
C PRO A 118 2.28 7.35 2.27
N ASP A 119 0.99 7.00 2.22
CA ASP A 119 -0.08 7.78 2.81
C ASP A 119 -0.32 7.49 4.29
N GLY A 120 0.47 6.61 4.89
CA GLY A 120 0.36 6.21 6.29
C GLY A 120 -0.77 5.22 6.58
N TYR A 121 -1.52 4.77 5.57
CA TYR A 121 -2.39 3.59 5.72
C TYR A 121 -1.57 2.29 5.63
N TYR A 122 -2.20 1.17 5.97
CA TYR A 122 -1.57 -0.14 5.86
C TYR A 122 -1.37 -0.56 4.41
N ALA A 123 -0.22 -1.18 4.14
CA ALA A 123 0.07 -1.80 2.86
C ALA A 123 -0.91 -2.94 2.58
N ARG A 124 -1.26 -3.12 1.30
CA ARG A 124 -2.20 -4.16 0.85
C ARG A 124 -1.79 -5.58 1.23
N ILE A 125 -0.50 -5.83 1.42
CA ILE A 125 0.04 -7.10 1.92
C ILE A 125 0.49 -6.87 3.36
N GLN A 126 -0.02 -7.69 4.27
CA GLN A 126 0.42 -7.77 5.65
C GLN A 126 0.94 -9.18 5.92
N GLN A 127 1.69 -9.34 7.00
CA GLN A 127 2.31 -10.62 7.32
C GLN A 127 2.26 -10.88 8.83
N ASN A 128 1.99 -12.13 9.18
CA ASN A 128 2.17 -12.68 10.53
C ASN A 128 3.27 -13.76 10.50
N ASP A 129 3.44 -14.50 11.59
CA ASP A 129 4.50 -15.51 11.71
C ASP A 129 4.42 -16.67 10.71
N THR A 130 3.28 -16.87 10.04
CA THR A 130 3.02 -18.06 9.21
C THR A 130 2.53 -17.74 7.80
N HIS A 131 1.88 -16.59 7.60
CA HIS A 131 1.24 -16.23 6.34
C HIS A 131 1.48 -14.77 5.95
N LYS A 132 1.54 -14.52 4.65
CA LYS A 132 1.16 -13.23 4.07
C LYS A 132 -0.34 -13.23 3.81
N PHE A 133 -0.99 -12.08 3.99
CA PHE A 133 -2.41 -11.93 3.75
C PHE A 133 -2.75 -10.55 3.18
N CYS A 134 -3.86 -10.50 2.44
CA CYS A 134 -4.36 -9.24 1.90
C CYS A 134 -5.11 -8.46 2.98
N SER A 135 -4.85 -7.17 3.06
CA SER A 135 -5.49 -6.29 4.04
C SER A 135 -6.17 -5.06 3.41
N ASP A 136 -7.17 -4.55 4.11
CA ASP A 136 -7.79 -3.27 3.83
C ASP A 136 -6.86 -2.11 4.21
N LYS A 137 -7.30 -0.86 4.02
CA LYS A 137 -6.46 0.31 4.34
C LYS A 137 -6.17 0.49 5.84
N PHE A 138 -6.91 -0.21 6.70
CA PHE A 138 -6.76 -0.19 8.15
C PHE A 138 -6.00 -1.42 8.68
N GLY A 139 -5.49 -2.27 7.79
CA GLY A 139 -4.70 -3.45 8.15
C GLY A 139 -5.54 -4.68 8.51
N ASN A 140 -6.87 -4.62 8.36
CA ASN A 140 -7.72 -5.78 8.62
C ASN A 140 -7.65 -6.76 7.44
N GLN A 141 -7.62 -8.05 7.74
CA GLN A 141 -7.57 -9.08 6.71
C GLN A 141 -8.83 -9.07 5.83
N ILE A 142 -8.62 -9.06 4.51
CA ILE A 142 -9.69 -9.18 3.52
C ILE A 142 -9.96 -10.66 3.28
N ALA A 143 -11.13 -11.12 3.74
CA ALA A 143 -11.59 -12.50 3.56
C ALA A 143 -10.50 -13.53 3.90
N ASN A 144 -10.39 -14.61 3.13
CA ASN A 144 -9.39 -15.66 3.32
C ASN A 144 -8.21 -15.55 2.34
N TYR A 145 -7.93 -14.35 1.80
CA TYR A 145 -6.81 -14.15 0.88
C TYR A 145 -5.48 -14.18 1.62
N ALA A 146 -4.83 -15.34 1.60
CA ALA A 146 -3.60 -15.60 2.33
C ALA A 146 -2.74 -16.65 1.61
N ALA A 147 -1.43 -16.59 1.85
CA ALA A 147 -0.45 -17.54 1.36
C ALA A 147 0.56 -17.85 2.48
N ILE A 148 0.97 -19.11 2.57
CA ILE A 148 1.94 -19.57 3.58
C ILE A 148 3.30 -18.95 3.25
N LEU A 149 4.02 -18.48 4.26
CA LEU A 149 5.36 -17.93 4.06
C LEU A 149 6.30 -18.96 3.40
N GLY A 150 7.05 -18.50 2.40
CA GLY A 150 7.95 -19.34 1.60
C GLY A 150 7.25 -20.16 0.52
N SER A 151 5.93 -20.02 0.33
CA SER A 151 5.23 -20.62 -0.81
C SER A 151 5.33 -19.73 -2.07
N PRO A 152 5.25 -20.32 -3.29
CA PRO A 152 5.23 -19.53 -4.53
C PRO A 152 4.11 -18.49 -4.59
N GLU A 153 2.97 -18.79 -3.96
CA GLU A 153 1.83 -17.89 -3.87
C GLU A 153 2.12 -16.67 -2.99
N ALA A 154 2.94 -16.83 -1.94
CA ALA A 154 3.38 -15.74 -1.07
C ALA A 154 4.45 -14.86 -1.73
N ASP A 155 5.28 -15.43 -2.60
CA ASP A 155 6.31 -14.69 -3.36
C ASP A 155 5.70 -13.84 -4.47
N THR A 156 4.62 -14.32 -5.07
CA THR A 156 3.92 -13.63 -6.16
C THR A 156 2.72 -12.81 -5.69
N MET A 157 2.45 -12.75 -4.38
CA MET A 157 1.30 -12.06 -3.82
C MET A 157 1.35 -10.55 -4.09
N THR A 158 0.27 -10.01 -4.67
CA THR A 158 0.07 -8.58 -4.93
C THR A 158 -1.14 -8.02 -4.20
N CYS A 159 -2.16 -8.84 -3.90
CA CYS A 159 -3.44 -8.40 -3.31
C CYS A 159 -4.24 -7.37 -4.13
N ASN A 160 -3.87 -7.15 -5.39
CA ASN A 160 -4.50 -6.14 -6.24
C ASN A 160 -5.98 -6.49 -6.52
N CYS A 161 -6.27 -7.76 -6.79
CA CYS A 161 -7.65 -8.20 -7.04
C CYS A 161 -8.49 -8.13 -5.76
N ALA A 162 -7.97 -8.63 -4.63
CA ALA A 162 -8.68 -8.64 -3.36
C ALA A 162 -9.14 -7.23 -2.91
N ARG A 163 -8.31 -6.20 -3.10
CA ARG A 163 -8.70 -4.81 -2.77
C ARG A 163 -9.76 -4.26 -3.72
N VAL A 164 -9.69 -4.58 -5.00
CA VAL A 164 -10.71 -4.17 -5.97
C VAL A 164 -12.03 -4.89 -5.72
N GLU A 165 -11.98 -6.18 -5.40
CA GLU A 165 -13.15 -6.97 -5.01
C GLU A 165 -13.84 -6.37 -3.79
N LEU A 166 -13.09 -6.04 -2.73
CA LEU A 166 -13.63 -5.38 -1.53
C LEU A 166 -14.34 -4.06 -1.90
N LEU A 167 -13.66 -3.19 -2.64
CA LEU A 167 -14.20 -1.89 -3.05
C LEU A 167 -15.49 -2.02 -3.89
N LEU A 168 -15.52 -2.99 -4.80
CA LEU A 168 -16.68 -3.22 -5.67
C LEU A 168 -17.85 -3.83 -4.89
N LYS A 169 -17.59 -4.71 -3.91
CA LYS A 169 -18.63 -5.22 -2.99
C LYS A 169 -19.21 -4.11 -2.13
N GLU A 170 -18.38 -3.25 -1.55
CA GLU A 170 -18.83 -2.10 -0.75
C GLU A 170 -19.68 -1.11 -1.55
N ARG A 171 -19.43 -1.00 -2.85
CA ARG A 171 -20.19 -0.16 -3.79
C ARG A 171 -21.37 -0.87 -4.45
N GLU A 172 -21.69 -2.09 -4.02
CA GLU A 172 -22.77 -2.91 -4.58
C GLU A 172 -22.68 -3.05 -6.12
N ALA A 173 -21.46 -3.14 -6.65
CA ALA A 173 -21.24 -3.27 -8.07
C ALA A 173 -21.76 -4.61 -8.60
N TYR A 174 -22.37 -4.60 -9.78
CA TYR A 174 -22.91 -5.80 -10.42
C TYR A 174 -21.84 -6.78 -10.91
N GLU A 175 -20.62 -6.30 -11.14
CA GLU A 175 -19.53 -7.10 -11.68
C GLU A 175 -18.33 -7.00 -10.76
N ILE A 176 -18.06 -8.11 -10.09
CA ILE A 176 -17.01 -8.27 -9.10
C ILE A 176 -15.99 -9.25 -9.69
N PRO A 177 -14.69 -8.91 -9.71
CA PRO A 177 -13.67 -9.80 -10.25
C PRO A 177 -13.53 -11.07 -9.41
N VAL A 178 -13.15 -12.16 -10.06
CA VAL A 178 -12.77 -13.40 -9.38
C VAL A 178 -11.27 -13.36 -9.11
N CYS A 179 -10.88 -13.49 -7.85
CA CYS A 179 -9.49 -13.43 -7.42
C CYS A 179 -8.92 -14.82 -7.11
N CYS A 180 -7.60 -14.96 -7.26
CA CYS A 180 -6.84 -16.10 -6.76
C CYS A 180 -6.82 -16.16 -5.23
N SER A 181 -6.52 -17.32 -4.64
CA SER A 181 -6.45 -17.50 -3.18
C SER A 181 -5.43 -16.60 -2.47
N ASN A 182 -4.42 -16.12 -3.19
CA ASN A 182 -3.46 -15.12 -2.70
C ASN A 182 -3.88 -13.66 -3.00
N GLY A 183 -5.11 -13.43 -3.45
CA GLY A 183 -5.66 -12.10 -3.73
C GLY A 183 -5.19 -11.46 -5.04
N ASN A 184 -4.51 -12.21 -5.91
CA ASN A 184 -4.10 -11.75 -7.24
C ASN A 184 -5.22 -11.85 -8.27
N TYR A 185 -5.07 -11.11 -9.37
CA TYR A 185 -5.85 -11.37 -10.58
C TYR A 185 -5.38 -12.69 -11.22
N PRO A 186 -6.31 -13.53 -11.71
CA PRO A 186 -5.94 -14.67 -12.52
C PRO A 186 -5.40 -14.19 -13.87
N LYS A 187 -4.43 -14.93 -14.44
CA LYS A 187 -3.85 -14.62 -15.75
C LYS A 187 -4.88 -14.60 -16.88
N VAL A 188 -5.96 -15.36 -16.71
CA VAL A 188 -7.12 -15.38 -17.62
C VAL A 188 -8.35 -14.94 -16.83
N SER A 189 -9.00 -13.88 -17.30
CA SER A 189 -10.29 -13.42 -16.77
C SER A 189 -11.38 -13.64 -17.81
N CYS A 190 -12.59 -13.98 -17.36
CA CYS A 190 -13.74 -14.13 -18.24
C CYS A 190 -14.92 -13.29 -17.73
N ARG A 191 -15.58 -12.59 -18.65
CA ARG A 191 -16.75 -11.76 -18.37
C ARG A 191 -17.79 -11.98 -19.47
N ARG A 192 -19.01 -12.36 -19.08
CA ARG A 192 -20.16 -12.54 -20.00
C ARG A 192 -19.87 -13.47 -21.19
N GLY A 193 -19.12 -14.55 -20.96
CA GLY A 193 -18.77 -15.55 -21.98
C GLY A 193 -17.57 -15.20 -22.86
N LEU A 194 -16.93 -14.05 -22.63
CA LEU A 194 -15.70 -13.62 -23.29
C LEU A 194 -14.53 -13.71 -22.32
N CYS A 195 -13.40 -14.23 -22.77
CA CYS A 195 -12.19 -14.42 -21.96
C CYS A 195 -11.00 -13.68 -22.55
N PHE A 196 -10.11 -13.18 -21.69
CA PHE A 196 -8.93 -12.43 -22.08
C PHE A 196 -7.80 -12.60 -21.07
N CYS A 197 -6.59 -12.26 -21.49
CA CYS A 197 -5.42 -12.20 -20.63
C CYS A 197 -5.45 -10.96 -19.76
N THR A 198 -5.07 -11.11 -18.50
CA THR A 198 -5.07 -10.05 -17.49
C THR A 198 -3.69 -9.91 -16.86
N ASP A 199 -3.22 -8.68 -16.71
CA ASP A 199 -1.98 -8.40 -15.97
C ASP A 199 -2.19 -8.43 -14.44
N GLU A 200 -1.12 -8.20 -13.69
CA GLU A 200 -1.15 -8.16 -12.21
C GLU A 200 -2.08 -7.10 -11.61
N ASN A 201 -2.48 -6.09 -12.40
CA ASN A 201 -3.32 -4.97 -11.97
C ASN A 201 -4.77 -5.12 -12.44
N GLY A 202 -5.11 -6.19 -13.16
CA GLY A 202 -6.45 -6.40 -13.68
C GLY A 202 -6.67 -5.83 -15.09
N ASN A 203 -5.62 -5.32 -15.76
CA ASN A 203 -5.77 -4.78 -17.11
C ASN A 203 -5.77 -5.90 -18.15
N GLN A 204 -6.66 -5.77 -19.12
CA GLN A 204 -6.70 -6.63 -20.29
C GLN A 204 -5.45 -6.42 -21.17
N THR A 205 -4.77 -7.52 -21.52
CA THR A 205 -3.55 -7.52 -22.33
C THR A 205 -3.67 -8.27 -23.65
N SER A 206 -4.81 -8.94 -23.90
CA SER A 206 -5.10 -9.62 -25.17
C SER A 206 -6.46 -9.19 -25.71
N MET A 207 -6.75 -9.52 -26.98
CA MET A 207 -8.12 -9.48 -27.47
C MET A 207 -8.98 -10.53 -26.75
N GLU A 208 -10.25 -10.23 -26.58
CA GLU A 208 -11.21 -11.16 -25.99
C GLU A 208 -11.57 -12.26 -27.00
N VAL A 209 -11.72 -13.49 -26.51
CA VAL A 209 -12.17 -14.65 -27.28
C VAL A 209 -13.40 -15.27 -26.61
N PRO A 210 -14.30 -15.95 -27.35
CA PRO A 210 -15.34 -16.78 -26.74
C PRO A 210 -14.74 -17.78 -25.74
N HIS A 211 -15.46 -18.10 -24.67
CA HIS A 211 -14.99 -19.03 -23.64
C HIS A 211 -14.55 -20.39 -24.22
N GLU A 212 -15.19 -20.84 -25.29
CA GLU A 212 -14.86 -22.08 -26.02
C GLU A 212 -13.46 -22.04 -26.63
N GLU A 213 -12.96 -20.85 -26.93
CA GLU A 213 -11.67 -20.59 -27.57
C GLU A 213 -10.59 -20.14 -26.55
N ILE A 214 -10.85 -20.24 -25.25
CA ILE A 214 -9.94 -19.78 -24.17
C ILE A 214 -8.50 -20.31 -24.29
N LYS A 215 -8.31 -21.49 -24.89
CA LYS A 215 -6.99 -22.13 -25.11
C LYS A 215 -6.14 -21.42 -26.16
N THR A 216 -6.72 -20.51 -26.94
CA THR A 216 -6.02 -19.72 -27.95
C THR A 216 -5.31 -18.51 -27.36
N LEU A 217 -5.62 -18.15 -26.10
CA LEU A 217 -4.98 -17.05 -25.40
C LEU A 217 -3.54 -17.42 -25.01
N ASP A 218 -2.56 -16.55 -25.28
CA ASP A 218 -1.14 -16.80 -24.99
C ASP A 218 -0.85 -16.98 -23.49
N CYS A 219 -1.64 -16.34 -22.63
CA CYS A 219 -1.55 -16.47 -21.18
C CYS A 219 -2.20 -17.76 -20.63
N TYR A 220 -2.81 -18.57 -21.49
CA TYR A 220 -3.47 -19.81 -21.08
C TYR A 220 -2.44 -20.91 -20.79
N SER A 221 -2.26 -21.25 -19.52
CA SER A 221 -1.35 -22.31 -19.07
C SER A 221 -2.05 -23.59 -18.56
N GLY A 222 -3.29 -23.85 -18.97
CA GLY A 222 -4.06 -25.02 -18.54
C GLY A 222 -5.05 -24.72 -17.41
N LYS A 223 -5.11 -25.58 -16.38
CA LYS A 223 -6.16 -25.54 -15.33
C LYS A 223 -5.91 -24.56 -14.18
N ASN A 224 -4.69 -24.07 -14.00
CA ASN A 224 -4.39 -23.10 -12.95
C ASN A 224 -4.14 -21.74 -13.58
N PHE A 225 -5.13 -20.86 -13.42
CA PHE A 225 -5.08 -19.44 -13.84
C PHE A 225 -4.41 -18.56 -12.78
N CYS A 226 -4.24 -19.13 -11.61
CA CYS A 226 -3.36 -18.76 -10.51
C CYS A 226 -2.12 -19.67 -10.63
#